data_AF-A0A3D3H8U3-F1
#
_entry.id   AF-A0A3D3H8U3-F1
#
_cell.length_a   1.000
_cell.length_b   1.000
_cell.length_c   1.000
_cell.angle_alpha   90.00
_cell.angle_beta   90.00
_cell.angle_gamma   90.00
#
_symmetry.space_group_name_H-M   'P 1'
#
loop_
_entity.id
_entity.type
_entity.pdbx_description
1 polymer ?
#
loop_
_entity_poly.entity_id
_entity_poly.type
_entity_poly.pdbx_seq_one_letter_code
_entity_poly.pdbx_strand_id
1 'polypeptide(L)'
;YYRFQIQGPNAWAVIEKLNGGPLEKLGFFNMSEMKIGGMNVRTLRHGMAGAPGLEIWGPYADHHKIRDLIVEAGAEFGLLPVGSRAYPSNTLESGWIPSPLPAIYTGAEEQAYRDWLPANSYEATGTLAGSFVSENIEDYYLTPWELGYGSFVKFDHDFIGRDALEKMDPAAQRKKVTLAWNAEDLGKVWTSLLNVDGPNYKFFDLPLANYGSANYDAVVDADGTVVGYSMFTGYSSNERRGLSLATVSPDVPEGTELKVVWGEPNGGSKKASVEPHEQTEVRVVVSPVPYSTVARQTYHGGWRTGYKND
;
A
#
# COMPACT_ATOMS: atom_id res chain seq x y z
N TYR A 1 21.93 -7.40 10.39
CA TYR A 1 20.88 -8.25 11.02
C TYR A 1 20.06 -8.90 9.92
N TYR A 2 19.54 -10.11 10.12
CA TYR A 2 18.42 -10.62 9.31
C TYR A 2 17.09 -10.16 9.91
N ARG A 3 16.01 -10.16 9.11
CA ARG A 3 14.63 -9.97 9.56
C ARG A 3 13.71 -10.89 8.76
N PHE A 4 12.88 -11.66 9.43
CA PHE A 4 11.88 -12.53 8.80
C PHE A 4 10.53 -12.34 9.47
N GLN A 5 9.46 -12.70 8.75
CA GLN A 5 8.14 -12.84 9.35
C GLN A 5 7.59 -14.23 9.06
N ILE A 6 6.97 -14.84 10.08
CA ILE A 6 6.22 -16.10 9.96
C ILE A 6 4.74 -15.74 10.12
N GLN A 7 3.99 -15.84 9.02
CA GLN A 7 2.59 -15.37 8.90
C GLN A 7 1.69 -16.45 8.31
N GLY A 8 0.38 -16.25 8.42
CA GLY A 8 -0.65 -17.15 7.90
C GLY A 8 -1.34 -17.98 8.98
N PRO A 9 -2.38 -18.76 8.62
CA PRO A 9 -3.24 -19.44 9.57
C PRO A 9 -2.50 -20.47 10.45
N ASN A 10 -1.44 -21.08 9.92
CA ASN A 10 -0.63 -22.07 10.63
C ASN A 10 0.64 -21.49 11.28
N ALA A 11 0.85 -20.16 11.23
CA ALA A 11 2.08 -19.53 11.70
C ALA A 11 2.40 -19.87 13.15
N TRP A 12 1.40 -19.82 14.03
CA TRP A 12 1.62 -20.09 15.45
C TRP A 12 2.05 -21.53 15.74
N ALA A 13 1.53 -22.50 14.98
CA ALA A 13 1.93 -23.90 15.11
C ALA A 13 3.40 -24.10 14.73
N VAL A 14 3.86 -23.43 13.66
CA VAL A 14 5.27 -23.41 13.26
C VAL A 14 6.14 -22.77 14.35
N ILE A 15 5.68 -21.63 14.90
CA ILE A 15 6.39 -20.89 15.95
C ILE A 15 6.56 -21.74 17.22
N GLU A 16 5.51 -22.42 17.68
CA GLU A 16 5.59 -23.28 18.87
C GLU A 16 6.47 -24.51 18.64
N LYS A 17 6.44 -25.10 17.42
CA LYS A 17 7.35 -26.17 17.04
C LYS A 17 8.81 -25.72 17.09
N LEU A 18 9.12 -24.55 16.52
CA LEU A 18 10.47 -23.97 16.55
C LEU A 18 10.94 -23.68 17.98
N ASN A 19 10.03 -23.14 18.80
CA ASN A 19 10.27 -22.81 20.20
C ASN A 19 10.49 -24.06 21.09
N GLY A 20 9.97 -25.22 20.68
CA GLY A 20 9.99 -26.46 21.45
C GLY A 20 8.88 -26.56 22.49
N GLY A 21 7.79 -25.78 22.34
CA GLY A 21 6.66 -25.77 23.26
C GLY A 21 5.79 -24.52 23.11
N PRO A 22 4.70 -24.42 23.91
CA PRO A 22 3.77 -23.31 23.87
C PRO A 22 4.47 -21.95 24.00
N LEU A 23 4.00 -20.97 23.24
CA LEU A 23 4.49 -19.59 23.30
C LEU A 23 3.30 -18.64 23.52
N GLU A 24 3.48 -17.65 24.38
CA GLU A 24 2.43 -16.67 24.67
C GLU A 24 2.14 -15.75 23.47
N LYS A 25 0.86 -15.57 23.15
CA LYS A 25 0.38 -14.63 22.14
C LYS A 25 0.21 -13.24 22.75
N LEU A 26 1.31 -12.49 22.86
CA LEU A 26 1.29 -11.12 23.36
C LEU A 26 0.36 -10.20 22.54
N GLY A 27 0.07 -9.01 23.08
CA GLY A 27 -0.64 -7.95 22.37
C GLY A 27 0.13 -7.46 21.13
N PHE A 28 -0.59 -6.90 20.14
CA PHE A 28 0.02 -6.38 18.91
C PHE A 28 1.18 -5.42 19.22
N PHE A 29 2.27 -5.53 18.46
CA PHE A 29 3.50 -4.72 18.62
C PHE A 29 4.25 -4.87 19.96
N ASN A 30 3.90 -5.84 20.80
CA ASN A 30 4.74 -6.22 21.94
C ASN A 30 5.89 -7.13 21.49
N MET A 31 7.00 -7.04 22.20
CA MET A 31 8.23 -7.77 21.90
C MET A 31 8.53 -8.82 22.97
N SER A 32 9.14 -9.91 22.55
CA SER A 32 9.61 -10.98 23.45
C SER A 32 10.77 -11.72 22.79
N GLU A 33 10.99 -12.97 23.20
CA GLU A 33 11.98 -13.89 22.64
C GLU A 33 11.35 -15.27 22.43
N MET A 34 11.91 -16.04 21.51
CA MET A 34 11.62 -17.47 21.33
C MET A 34 12.91 -18.23 21.05
N LYS A 35 12.87 -19.56 21.17
CA LYS A 35 14.00 -20.41 20.74
C LYS A 35 13.87 -20.82 19.28
N ILE A 36 14.98 -20.83 18.55
CA ILE A 36 15.11 -21.45 17.22
C ILE A 36 16.45 -22.16 17.17
N GLY A 37 16.46 -23.49 17.08
CA GLY A 37 17.71 -24.27 17.02
C GLY A 37 18.68 -23.99 18.18
N GLY A 38 18.14 -23.81 19.39
CA GLY A 38 18.91 -23.48 20.61
C GLY A 38 19.30 -22.00 20.77
N MET A 39 19.03 -21.16 19.78
CA MET A 39 19.33 -19.73 19.81
C MET A 39 18.13 -18.94 20.34
N ASN A 40 18.38 -17.92 21.18
CA ASN A 40 17.34 -16.97 21.57
C ASN A 40 17.18 -15.93 20.46
N VAL A 41 15.97 -15.82 19.93
CA VAL A 41 15.63 -14.93 18.82
C VAL A 41 14.58 -13.93 19.29
N ARG A 42 14.83 -12.64 19.07
CA ARG A 42 13.88 -11.58 19.42
C ARG A 42 12.66 -11.65 18.51
N THR A 43 11.50 -11.39 19.09
CA THR A 43 10.21 -11.45 18.41
C THR A 43 9.47 -10.11 18.55
N LEU A 44 8.64 -9.80 17.56
CA LEU A 44 7.65 -8.73 17.57
C LEU A 44 6.32 -9.33 17.16
N ARG A 45 5.28 -9.16 17.99
CA ARG A 45 3.94 -9.62 17.66
C ARG A 45 3.39 -8.82 16.48
N HIS A 46 3.20 -9.53 15.36
CA HIS A 46 2.62 -8.99 14.14
C HIS A 46 1.45 -9.88 13.67
N GLY A 47 0.63 -9.43 12.73
CA GLY A 47 -0.37 -10.28 12.11
C GLY A 47 -0.66 -9.84 10.68
N MET A 48 -0.79 -10.79 9.77
CA MET A 48 -1.22 -10.59 8.39
C MET A 48 -2.34 -11.58 8.05
N ALA A 49 -3.21 -11.22 7.12
CA ALA A 49 -4.35 -12.05 6.69
C ALA A 49 -5.24 -12.55 7.85
N GLY A 50 -5.47 -11.71 8.86
CA GLY A 50 -6.32 -12.04 10.01
C GLY A 50 -5.75 -13.06 11.00
N ALA A 51 -4.50 -13.52 10.82
CA ALA A 51 -3.86 -14.52 11.68
C ALA A 51 -2.71 -13.94 12.51
N PRO A 52 -2.49 -14.43 13.75
CA PRO A 52 -1.34 -14.06 14.57
C PRO A 52 -0.04 -14.65 14.01
N GLY A 53 0.99 -13.83 13.90
CA GLY A 53 2.34 -14.24 13.52
C GLY A 53 3.41 -13.48 14.31
N LEU A 54 4.66 -13.63 13.90
CA LEU A 54 5.80 -12.94 14.50
C LEU A 54 6.71 -12.40 13.41
N GLU A 55 7.21 -11.17 13.62
CA GLU A 55 8.49 -10.77 13.06
C GLU A 55 9.61 -11.22 14.00
N ILE A 56 10.72 -11.67 13.41
CA ILE A 56 11.92 -12.13 14.12
C ILE A 56 13.19 -11.55 13.49
N TRP A 57 14.20 -11.27 14.31
CA TRP A 57 15.48 -10.74 13.83
C TRP A 57 16.65 -11.13 14.72
N GLY A 58 17.85 -11.08 14.14
CA GLY A 58 19.09 -11.48 14.81
C GLY A 58 20.36 -11.17 13.99
N PRO A 59 21.54 -11.59 14.48
CA PRO A 59 22.82 -11.36 13.81
C PRO A 59 22.80 -11.92 12.38
N TYR A 60 23.37 -11.19 11.41
CA TYR A 60 23.32 -11.61 10.00
C TYR A 60 24.03 -12.94 9.74
N ALA A 61 25.04 -13.28 10.56
CA ALA A 61 25.75 -14.57 10.49
C ALA A 61 24.81 -15.79 10.62
N ASP A 62 23.68 -15.65 11.32
CA ASP A 62 22.72 -16.73 11.53
C ASP A 62 21.63 -16.80 10.45
N HIS A 63 21.63 -15.88 9.46
CA HIS A 63 20.56 -15.73 8.47
C HIS A 63 20.15 -17.06 7.82
N HIS A 64 21.10 -17.80 7.25
CA HIS A 64 20.83 -19.05 6.54
C HIS A 64 20.36 -20.15 7.50
N LYS A 65 21.02 -20.27 8.66
CA LYS A 65 20.67 -21.27 9.68
C LYS A 65 19.22 -21.07 10.18
N ILE A 66 18.85 -19.83 10.49
CA ILE A 66 17.50 -19.49 10.96
C ILE A 66 16.46 -19.78 9.87
N ARG A 67 16.73 -19.34 8.63
CA ARG A 67 15.84 -19.61 7.48
C ARG A 67 15.61 -21.11 7.31
N ASP A 68 16.68 -21.90 7.28
CA ASP A 68 16.61 -23.33 7.00
C ASP A 68 15.82 -24.07 8.10
N LEU A 69 16.05 -23.71 9.37
CA LEU A 69 15.27 -24.24 10.51
C LEU A 69 13.78 -23.90 10.41
N ILE A 70 13.43 -22.67 10.01
CA ILE A 70 12.03 -22.25 9.83
C ILE A 70 11.36 -23.04 8.71
N VAL A 71 12.02 -23.19 7.56
CA VAL A 71 11.49 -23.92 6.41
C VAL A 71 11.33 -25.41 6.74
N GLU A 72 12.34 -26.02 7.38
CA GLU A 72 12.30 -27.43 7.78
C GLU A 72 11.18 -27.70 8.80
N ALA A 73 11.09 -26.89 9.86
CA ALA A 73 10.03 -27.04 10.86
C ALA A 73 8.64 -26.80 10.25
N GLY A 74 8.53 -25.81 9.37
CA GLY A 74 7.29 -25.38 8.73
C GLY A 74 6.76 -26.30 7.63
N ALA A 75 7.60 -27.18 7.07
CA ALA A 75 7.20 -28.10 6.01
C ALA A 75 6.00 -29.00 6.40
N GLU A 76 5.94 -29.41 7.68
CA GLU A 76 4.80 -30.16 8.24
C GLU A 76 3.46 -29.41 8.11
N PHE A 77 3.50 -28.07 8.14
CA PHE A 77 2.33 -27.21 8.13
C PHE A 77 2.06 -26.54 6.78
N GLY A 78 2.80 -26.95 5.74
CA GLY A 78 2.72 -26.38 4.40
C GLY A 78 3.34 -24.98 4.27
N LEU A 79 4.26 -24.60 5.16
CA LEU A 79 4.97 -23.33 5.05
C LEU A 79 5.82 -23.30 3.78
N LEU A 80 5.74 -22.19 3.06
CA LEU A 80 6.59 -21.91 1.89
C LEU A 80 7.28 -20.56 2.07
N PRO A 81 8.56 -20.43 1.65
CA PRO A 81 9.21 -19.13 1.60
C PRO A 81 8.58 -18.25 0.52
N VAL A 82 8.37 -16.96 0.83
CA VAL A 82 7.83 -15.97 -0.11
C VAL A 82 8.97 -15.21 -0.78
N GLY A 83 8.99 -15.20 -2.12
CA GLY A 83 9.99 -14.46 -2.91
C GLY A 83 9.67 -12.97 -3.07
N SER A 84 10.65 -12.20 -3.53
CA SER A 84 10.56 -10.74 -3.66
C SER A 84 9.48 -10.26 -4.64
N ARG A 85 9.06 -11.08 -5.61
CA ARG A 85 7.96 -10.75 -6.53
C ARG A 85 6.60 -10.70 -5.83
N ALA A 86 6.34 -11.64 -4.91
CA ALA A 86 5.07 -11.74 -4.19
C ALA A 86 5.07 -10.98 -2.86
N TYR A 87 6.23 -10.83 -2.22
CA TYR A 87 6.35 -10.14 -0.94
C TYR A 87 5.65 -8.77 -0.91
N PRO A 88 5.94 -7.81 -1.81
CA PRO A 88 5.38 -6.46 -1.68
C PRO A 88 3.87 -6.39 -1.95
N SER A 89 3.28 -7.37 -2.66
CA SER A 89 1.84 -7.36 -2.94
C SER A 89 0.99 -7.70 -1.71
N ASN A 90 1.58 -8.24 -0.63
CA ASN A 90 0.84 -8.54 0.61
C ASN A 90 0.12 -7.29 1.16
N THR A 91 0.71 -6.12 0.98
CA THR A 91 0.20 -4.87 1.57
C THR A 91 -1.10 -4.41 0.91
N LEU A 92 -1.38 -4.86 -0.32
CA LEU A 92 -2.66 -4.61 -0.99
C LEU A 92 -3.84 -5.19 -0.19
N GLU A 93 -3.61 -6.32 0.47
CA GLU A 93 -4.62 -6.97 1.31
C GLU A 93 -4.63 -6.39 2.72
N SER A 94 -3.46 -6.12 3.30
CA SER A 94 -3.34 -5.63 4.69
C SER A 94 -3.64 -4.14 4.86
N GLY A 95 -3.51 -3.33 3.81
CA GLY A 95 -3.94 -1.93 3.82
C GLY A 95 -2.89 -0.89 4.21
N TRP A 96 -1.61 -1.25 4.22
CA TRP A 96 -0.52 -0.31 4.49
C TRP A 96 0.02 0.31 3.19
N ILE A 97 0.01 1.65 3.10
CA ILE A 97 0.58 2.40 1.97
C ILE A 97 2.07 2.62 2.24
N PRO A 98 2.99 2.01 1.47
CA PRO A 98 4.43 2.08 1.74
C PRO A 98 5.14 3.29 1.11
N SER A 99 4.47 4.01 0.21
CA SER A 99 5.10 4.97 -0.70
C SER A 99 4.48 6.37 -0.70
N PRO A 100 4.21 7.00 0.47
CA PRO A 100 3.93 8.44 0.48
C PRO A 100 5.19 9.20 0.04
N LEU A 101 5.01 10.27 -0.75
CA LEU A 101 6.10 11.16 -1.10
C LEU A 101 6.63 11.85 0.19
N PRO A 102 7.96 11.88 0.43
CA PRO A 102 8.52 12.68 1.52
C PRO A 102 8.16 14.16 1.35
N ALA A 103 7.37 14.72 2.26
CA ALA A 103 6.83 16.08 2.16
C ALA A 103 7.85 17.16 2.59
N ILE A 104 9.02 17.20 1.91
CA ILE A 104 10.17 18.02 2.32
C ILE A 104 10.70 18.95 1.22
N TYR A 105 10.05 18.99 0.05
CA TYR A 105 10.59 19.71 -1.12
C TYR A 105 10.34 21.22 -1.09
N THR A 106 9.44 21.70 -0.23
CA THR A 106 9.06 23.11 -0.10
C THR A 106 9.11 23.58 1.36
N GLY A 107 8.73 24.83 1.64
CA GLY A 107 8.80 25.43 2.97
C GLY A 107 10.19 25.94 3.33
N ALA A 108 10.25 27.08 4.02
CA ALA A 108 11.51 27.68 4.47
C ALA A 108 12.09 26.90 5.65
N GLU A 109 11.22 26.33 6.47
CA GLU A 109 11.53 25.52 7.65
C GLU A 109 12.31 24.24 7.30
N GLU A 110 12.08 23.68 6.11
CA GLU A 110 12.74 22.46 5.62
C GLU A 110 14.04 22.73 4.85
N GLN A 111 14.45 24.00 4.67
CA GLN A 111 15.61 24.34 3.83
C GLN A 111 16.91 23.71 4.34
N ALA A 112 17.16 23.80 5.65
CA ALA A 112 18.37 23.22 6.23
C ALA A 112 18.44 21.69 6.08
N TYR A 113 17.28 21.02 6.10
CA TYR A 113 17.21 19.58 5.85
C TYR A 113 17.54 19.24 4.39
N ARG A 114 16.98 20.01 3.43
CA ARG A 114 17.33 19.87 2.01
C ARG A 114 18.79 20.14 1.72
N ASP A 115 19.40 21.15 2.35
CA ASP A 115 20.83 21.47 2.18
C ASP A 115 21.75 20.37 2.71
N TRP A 116 21.26 19.60 3.70
CA TRP A 116 21.98 18.47 4.28
C TRP A 116 21.86 17.19 3.45
N LEU A 117 20.72 16.99 2.77
CA LEU A 117 20.46 15.77 2.00
C LEU A 117 21.46 15.60 0.85
N PRO A 118 22.10 14.42 0.70
CA PRO A 118 22.95 14.13 -0.44
C PRO A 118 22.18 14.17 -1.76
N ALA A 119 22.81 14.63 -2.85
CA ALA A 119 22.17 14.65 -4.18
C ALA A 119 21.82 13.26 -4.74
N ASN A 120 22.33 12.18 -4.15
CA ASN A 120 21.98 10.80 -4.47
C ASN A 120 21.05 10.15 -3.43
N SER A 121 20.42 10.95 -2.55
CA SER A 121 19.44 10.45 -1.59
C SER A 121 18.18 9.92 -2.29
N TYR A 122 17.35 9.21 -1.54
CA TYR A 122 16.05 8.76 -2.04
C TYR A 122 15.19 9.95 -2.48
N GLU A 123 15.18 11.04 -1.70
CA GLU A 123 14.39 12.24 -1.97
C GLU A 123 14.84 12.95 -3.26
N ALA A 124 16.16 12.99 -3.52
CA ALA A 124 16.72 13.66 -4.69
C ALA A 124 16.59 12.85 -5.99
N THR A 125 16.53 11.52 -5.89
CA THR A 125 16.56 10.60 -7.06
C THR A 125 15.27 9.80 -7.24
N GLY A 126 14.38 9.84 -6.27
CA GLY A 126 13.08 9.18 -6.30
C GLY A 126 12.20 9.72 -7.41
N THR A 127 11.24 8.89 -7.82
CA THR A 127 10.35 9.19 -8.95
C THR A 127 8.90 9.27 -8.52
N LEU A 128 8.20 10.28 -9.02
CA LEU A 128 6.74 10.29 -9.09
C LEU A 128 6.28 9.52 -10.32
N ALA A 129 5.29 8.66 -10.15
CA ALA A 129 4.68 7.87 -11.21
C ALA A 129 3.15 7.91 -11.10
N GLY A 130 2.47 7.86 -12.23
CA GLY A 130 1.02 7.80 -12.27
C GLY A 130 0.37 8.89 -13.10
N SER A 131 -0.95 8.84 -13.18
CA SER A 131 -1.78 9.76 -13.96
C SER A 131 -2.02 11.13 -13.34
N PHE A 132 -1.82 11.30 -12.02
CA PHE A 132 -2.01 12.59 -11.37
C PHE A 132 -0.86 13.55 -11.70
N VAL A 133 -1.20 14.71 -12.25
CA VAL A 133 -0.25 15.76 -12.63
C VAL A 133 -0.63 17.07 -11.97
N SER A 134 0.31 17.64 -11.23
CA SER A 134 0.27 19.03 -10.78
C SER A 134 1.63 19.70 -10.99
N GLU A 135 1.61 21.01 -11.26
CA GLU A 135 2.81 21.84 -11.28
C GLU A 135 3.28 22.19 -9.85
N ASN A 136 2.45 21.95 -8.84
CA ASN A 136 2.78 22.14 -7.43
C ASN A 136 3.07 20.80 -6.74
N ILE A 137 4.30 20.63 -6.25
CA ILE A 137 4.72 19.39 -5.56
C ILE A 137 3.96 19.18 -4.23
N GLU A 138 3.47 20.24 -3.60
CA GLU A 138 2.71 20.14 -2.34
C GLU A 138 1.38 19.41 -2.52
N ASP A 139 0.84 19.36 -3.74
CA ASP A 139 -0.41 18.64 -4.03
C ASP A 139 -0.24 17.10 -3.92
N TYR A 140 1.00 16.62 -3.89
CA TYR A 140 1.35 15.21 -3.65
C TYR A 140 1.56 14.89 -2.17
N TYR A 141 1.60 15.91 -1.30
CA TYR A 141 1.84 15.69 0.14
C TYR A 141 0.59 15.13 0.82
N LEU A 142 0.82 14.43 1.92
CA LEU A 142 -0.23 13.78 2.68
C LEU A 142 -0.08 14.05 4.18
N THR A 143 -1.22 14.08 4.86
CA THR A 143 -1.29 14.18 6.31
C THR A 143 -1.43 12.78 6.95
N PRO A 144 -1.19 12.65 8.27
CA PRO A 144 -1.40 11.39 8.98
C PRO A 144 -2.83 10.83 8.82
N TRP A 145 -3.86 11.67 8.76
CA TRP A 145 -5.24 11.21 8.62
C TRP A 145 -5.49 10.53 7.27
N GLU A 146 -4.92 11.09 6.20
CA GLU A 146 -5.08 10.59 4.83
C GLU A 146 -4.44 9.22 4.62
N LEU A 147 -3.43 8.87 5.41
CA LEU A 147 -2.73 7.58 5.43
C LEU A 147 -3.33 6.58 6.43
N GLY A 148 -4.32 6.99 7.21
CA GLY A 148 -4.93 6.18 8.28
C GLY A 148 -4.09 6.11 9.56
N TYR A 149 -3.19 7.07 9.77
CA TYR A 149 -2.36 7.21 10.98
C TYR A 149 -2.94 8.21 11.99
N GLY A 150 -4.12 8.79 11.73
CA GLY A 150 -4.74 9.79 12.61
C GLY A 150 -4.92 9.33 14.06
N SER A 151 -5.17 8.03 14.31
CA SER A 151 -5.28 7.48 15.66
C SER A 151 -3.95 7.43 16.43
N PHE A 152 -2.81 7.52 15.73
CA PHE A 152 -1.47 7.58 16.29
C PHE A 152 -1.08 8.98 16.75
N VAL A 153 -1.77 10.02 16.25
CA VAL A 153 -1.53 11.40 16.68
C VAL A 153 -1.97 11.55 18.14
N LYS A 154 -1.04 11.96 19.00
CA LYS A 154 -1.26 12.24 20.43
C LYS A 154 -0.65 13.58 20.79
N PHE A 155 -1.50 14.50 21.26
CA PHE A 155 -1.10 15.85 21.67
C PHE A 155 -0.69 15.89 23.16
N ASP A 156 -0.03 14.83 23.63
CA ASP A 156 0.41 14.63 25.02
C ASP A 156 1.92 14.88 25.22
N HIS A 157 2.63 15.28 24.16
CA HIS A 157 4.04 15.64 24.17
C HIS A 157 4.36 16.64 23.06
N ASP A 158 5.53 17.28 23.11
CA ASP A 158 5.99 18.19 22.05
C ASP A 158 6.64 17.41 20.90
N PHE A 159 6.29 17.75 19.66
CA PHE A 159 6.87 17.16 18.46
C PHE A 159 6.79 18.14 17.27
N ILE A 160 7.68 17.96 16.29
CA ILE A 160 7.72 18.78 15.06
C ILE A 160 6.40 18.63 14.30
N GLY A 161 5.79 19.75 13.90
CA GLY A 161 4.52 19.77 13.17
C GLY A 161 3.27 19.66 14.04
N ARG A 162 3.40 19.58 15.38
CA ARG A 162 2.26 19.56 16.31
C ARG A 162 1.25 20.67 16.05
N ASP A 163 1.70 21.92 16.01
CA ASP A 163 0.83 23.09 15.79
C ASP A 163 0.10 23.05 14.45
N ALA A 164 0.69 22.43 13.43
CA ALA A 164 0.05 22.26 12.13
C ALA A 164 -1.06 21.22 12.22
N LEU A 165 -0.80 20.08 12.88
CA LEU A 165 -1.79 19.03 13.09
C LEU A 165 -2.96 19.48 13.98
N GLU A 166 -2.72 20.26 15.04
CA GLU A 166 -3.77 20.78 15.92
C GLU A 166 -4.76 21.71 15.20
N LYS A 167 -4.34 22.36 14.11
CA LYS A 167 -5.18 23.27 13.30
C LYS A 167 -5.99 22.55 12.22
N MET A 168 -5.67 21.29 11.92
CA MET A 168 -6.38 20.53 10.88
C MET A 168 -7.70 20.00 11.43
N ASP A 169 -8.74 20.01 10.60
CA ASP A 169 -9.98 19.30 10.89
C ASP A 169 -9.86 17.84 10.40
N PRO A 170 -9.79 16.84 11.30
CA PRO A 170 -9.70 15.43 10.93
C PRO A 170 -10.87 14.95 10.06
N ALA A 171 -12.07 15.51 10.23
CA ALA A 171 -13.27 15.08 9.52
C ALA A 171 -13.27 15.54 8.05
N ALA A 172 -12.54 16.60 7.74
CA ALA A 172 -12.39 17.14 6.39
C ALA A 172 -11.27 16.47 5.58
N GLN A 173 -10.41 15.66 6.23
CA GLN A 173 -9.29 15.01 5.56
C GLN A 173 -9.77 13.86 4.67
N ARG A 174 -9.03 13.57 3.59
CA ARG A 174 -9.24 12.33 2.84
C ARG A 174 -9.06 11.11 3.74
N LYS A 175 -9.66 10.00 3.34
CA LYS A 175 -9.60 8.73 4.06
C LYS A 175 -8.98 7.64 3.20
N LYS A 176 -8.19 6.78 3.85
CA LYS A 176 -7.60 5.60 3.22
C LYS A 176 -8.67 4.55 2.92
N VAL A 177 -8.63 3.98 1.72
CA VAL A 177 -9.53 2.92 1.25
C VAL A 177 -8.77 1.90 0.40
N THR A 178 -9.38 0.75 0.14
CA THR A 178 -8.97 -0.14 -0.94
C THR A 178 -9.88 0.11 -2.15
N LEU A 179 -9.32 0.13 -3.36
CA LEU A 179 -10.06 0.20 -4.61
C LEU A 179 -10.02 -1.18 -5.28
N ALA A 180 -11.18 -1.79 -5.49
CA ALA A 180 -11.29 -3.08 -6.18
C ALA A 180 -11.51 -2.86 -7.67
N TRP A 181 -10.55 -3.27 -8.50
CA TRP A 181 -10.54 -2.98 -9.94
C TRP A 181 -11.53 -3.86 -10.69
N ASN A 182 -12.25 -3.25 -11.64
CA ASN A 182 -13.20 -3.95 -12.50
C ASN A 182 -12.45 -4.97 -13.40
N ALA A 183 -12.94 -6.21 -13.40
CA ALA A 183 -12.27 -7.30 -14.10
C ALA A 183 -12.28 -7.16 -15.64
N GLU A 184 -13.35 -6.59 -16.21
CA GLU A 184 -13.44 -6.39 -17.66
C GLU A 184 -12.48 -5.29 -18.12
N ASP A 185 -12.41 -4.19 -17.37
CA ASP A 185 -11.56 -3.05 -17.71
C ASP A 185 -10.09 -3.39 -17.52
N LEU A 186 -9.73 -4.05 -16.41
CA LEU A 186 -8.37 -4.57 -16.21
C LEU A 186 -8.01 -5.64 -17.25
N GLY A 187 -8.99 -6.46 -17.67
CA GLY A 187 -8.83 -7.40 -18.77
C GLY A 187 -8.49 -6.72 -20.10
N LYS A 188 -9.08 -5.56 -20.40
CA LYS A 188 -8.70 -4.74 -21.58
C LYS A 188 -7.29 -4.20 -21.45
N VAL A 189 -6.87 -3.76 -20.27
CA VAL A 189 -5.48 -3.32 -20.02
C VAL A 189 -4.50 -4.46 -20.33
N TRP A 190 -4.71 -5.65 -19.79
CA TRP A 190 -3.80 -6.78 -20.04
C TRP A 190 -3.81 -7.28 -21.48
N THR A 191 -4.97 -7.31 -22.13
CA THR A 191 -5.07 -7.80 -23.50
C THR A 191 -4.58 -6.78 -24.54
N SER A 192 -4.43 -5.49 -24.17
CA SER A 192 -3.92 -4.45 -25.08
C SER A 192 -2.52 -4.76 -25.63
N LEU A 193 -1.64 -5.37 -24.83
CA LEU A 193 -0.29 -5.80 -25.26
C LEU A 193 -0.31 -6.83 -26.40
N LEU A 194 -1.43 -7.52 -26.59
CA LEU A 194 -1.63 -8.54 -27.61
C LEU A 194 -2.44 -8.03 -28.81
N ASN A 195 -2.97 -6.80 -28.72
CA ASN A 195 -3.80 -6.20 -29.75
C ASN A 195 -2.99 -5.18 -30.56
N VAL A 196 -2.29 -5.66 -31.60
CA VAL A 196 -1.39 -4.85 -32.43
C VAL A 196 -2.08 -3.71 -33.19
N ASP A 197 -3.40 -3.80 -33.37
CA ASP A 197 -4.20 -2.79 -34.09
C ASP A 197 -4.97 -1.87 -33.13
N GLY A 198 -4.87 -2.10 -31.81
CA GLY A 198 -5.61 -1.38 -30.78
C GLY A 198 -4.74 -0.40 -29.98
N PRO A 199 -5.37 0.30 -29.01
CA PRO A 199 -4.63 1.16 -28.09
C PRO A 199 -3.68 0.31 -27.24
N ASN A 200 -2.49 0.83 -26.97
CA ASN A 200 -1.52 0.22 -26.07
C ASN A 200 -1.62 0.89 -24.71
N TYR A 201 -2.26 0.26 -23.72
CA TYR A 201 -2.39 0.84 -22.38
C TYR A 201 -1.14 0.59 -21.54
N LYS A 202 -0.94 1.39 -20.48
CA LYS A 202 0.18 1.19 -19.54
C LYS A 202 0.22 -0.25 -19.04
N PHE A 203 1.38 -0.88 -19.14
CA PHE A 203 1.63 -2.22 -18.65
C PHE A 203 1.33 -2.33 -17.15
N PHE A 204 0.45 -3.28 -16.81
CA PHE A 204 0.10 -3.64 -15.44
C PHE A 204 0.80 -4.96 -15.08
N ASP A 205 1.95 -4.88 -14.42
CA ASP A 205 2.71 -6.06 -14.00
C ASP A 205 2.02 -6.80 -12.84
N LEU A 206 2.37 -8.08 -12.68
CA LEU A 206 1.81 -8.98 -11.68
C LEU A 206 2.89 -9.51 -10.74
N PRO A 207 2.63 -9.57 -9.42
CA PRO A 207 1.42 -9.13 -8.71
C PRO A 207 1.49 -7.65 -8.27
N LEU A 208 2.53 -6.90 -8.65
CA LEU A 208 2.70 -5.50 -8.27
C LEU A 208 2.93 -4.66 -9.52
N ALA A 209 2.08 -3.64 -9.70
CA ALA A 209 2.04 -2.83 -10.92
C ALA A 209 2.65 -1.43 -10.76
N ASN A 210 3.23 -1.10 -9.61
CA ASN A 210 3.89 0.19 -9.40
C ASN A 210 5.13 0.33 -10.28
N TYR A 211 5.39 1.54 -10.75
CA TYR A 211 6.52 1.85 -11.64
C TYR A 211 7.26 3.14 -11.26
N GLY A 212 7.02 3.67 -10.06
CA GLY A 212 7.82 4.73 -9.44
C GLY A 212 8.04 4.52 -7.94
N SER A 213 8.88 5.39 -7.37
CA SER A 213 9.16 5.41 -5.93
C SER A 213 7.92 5.82 -5.13
N ALA A 214 7.16 6.78 -5.65
CA ALA A 214 5.94 7.32 -5.10
C ALA A 214 4.87 7.32 -6.22
N ASN A 215 3.79 6.55 -6.03
CA ASN A 215 2.77 6.34 -7.07
C ASN A 215 1.53 7.17 -6.74
N TYR A 216 1.00 7.88 -7.72
CA TYR A 216 -0.16 8.77 -7.61
C TYR A 216 -0.96 8.72 -8.92
N ASP A 217 -1.91 7.79 -9.00
CA ASP A 217 -2.90 7.77 -10.06
C ASP A 217 -4.15 8.54 -9.62
N ALA A 218 -4.65 9.45 -10.46
CA ALA A 218 -5.87 10.19 -10.20
C ALA A 218 -7.07 9.24 -10.06
N VAL A 219 -7.82 9.39 -8.97
CA VAL A 219 -9.12 8.76 -8.77
C VAL A 219 -10.17 9.81 -9.08
N VAL A 220 -11.05 9.52 -10.04
CA VAL A 220 -12.08 10.44 -10.52
C VAL A 220 -13.48 9.90 -10.30
N ASP A 221 -14.43 10.80 -10.10
CA ASP A 221 -15.86 10.48 -10.07
C ASP A 221 -16.46 10.38 -11.48
N ALA A 222 -17.80 10.26 -11.56
CA ALA A 222 -18.52 10.14 -12.83
C ALA A 222 -18.37 11.38 -13.74
N ASP A 223 -18.16 12.56 -13.14
CA ASP A 223 -18.04 13.84 -13.84
C ASP A 223 -16.58 14.17 -14.21
N GLY A 224 -15.63 13.28 -13.88
CA GLY A 224 -14.20 13.47 -14.13
C GLY A 224 -13.52 14.35 -13.07
N THR A 225 -14.19 14.67 -11.97
CA THR A 225 -13.59 15.42 -10.86
C THR A 225 -12.63 14.53 -10.10
N VAL A 226 -11.40 15.00 -9.84
CA VAL A 226 -10.44 14.28 -9.00
C VAL A 226 -10.94 14.27 -7.54
N VAL A 227 -11.10 13.07 -6.98
CA VAL A 227 -11.60 12.84 -5.62
C VAL A 227 -10.61 12.06 -4.77
N GLY A 228 -9.40 11.79 -5.26
CA GLY A 228 -8.40 11.05 -4.52
C GLY A 228 -7.22 10.60 -5.37
N TYR A 229 -6.32 9.85 -4.74
CA TYR A 229 -5.15 9.26 -5.37
C TYR A 229 -5.04 7.77 -5.04
N SER A 230 -4.82 6.95 -6.06
CA SER A 230 -4.42 5.56 -5.94
C SER A 230 -2.90 5.50 -5.86
N MET A 231 -2.38 4.87 -4.80
CA MET A 231 -1.00 5.04 -4.34
C MET A 231 -0.15 3.77 -4.32
N PHE A 232 -0.78 2.61 -4.42
CA PHE A 232 -0.09 1.34 -4.45
C PHE A 232 -0.98 0.31 -5.16
N THR A 233 -0.54 -0.20 -6.31
CA THR A 233 -1.41 -0.92 -7.25
C THR A 233 -0.84 -2.29 -7.56
N GLY A 234 -1.72 -3.30 -7.65
CA GLY A 234 -1.32 -4.64 -8.06
C GLY A 234 -2.49 -5.63 -8.06
N TYR A 235 -2.19 -6.90 -7.87
CA TYR A 235 -3.15 -7.99 -7.96
C TYR A 235 -3.03 -8.94 -6.77
N SER A 236 -4.17 -9.27 -6.18
CA SER A 236 -4.27 -10.35 -5.20
C SER A 236 -4.71 -11.63 -5.89
N SER A 237 -3.89 -12.67 -5.79
CA SER A 237 -4.25 -14.03 -6.21
C SER A 237 -5.29 -14.67 -5.29
N ASN A 238 -5.32 -14.28 -4.00
CA ASN A 238 -6.30 -14.78 -3.03
C ASN A 238 -7.71 -14.32 -3.43
N GLU A 239 -7.85 -13.05 -3.80
CA GLU A 239 -9.11 -12.44 -4.17
C GLU A 239 -9.44 -12.58 -5.66
N ARG A 240 -8.43 -12.94 -6.46
CA ARG A 240 -8.45 -12.93 -7.93
C ARG A 240 -8.88 -11.58 -8.50
N ARG A 241 -8.32 -10.50 -7.94
CA ARG A 241 -8.71 -9.11 -8.21
C ARG A 241 -7.51 -8.19 -8.32
N GLY A 242 -7.60 -7.23 -9.24
CA GLY A 242 -6.77 -6.03 -9.17
C GLY A 242 -7.21 -5.19 -7.97
N LEU A 243 -6.24 -4.75 -7.19
CA LEU A 243 -6.45 -3.92 -6.01
C LEU A 243 -5.51 -2.72 -6.09
N SER A 244 -5.96 -1.59 -5.58
CA SER A 244 -5.03 -0.54 -5.16
C SER A 244 -5.40 0.07 -3.82
N LEU A 245 -4.40 0.56 -3.10
CA LEU A 245 -4.60 1.36 -1.91
C LEU A 245 -4.68 2.82 -2.30
N ALA A 246 -5.66 3.54 -1.78
CA ALA A 246 -5.92 4.91 -2.16
C ALA A 246 -6.26 5.77 -0.96
N THR A 247 -6.17 7.08 -1.14
CA THR A 247 -6.82 8.07 -0.28
C THR A 247 -7.87 8.81 -1.10
N VAL A 248 -9.09 8.93 -0.59
CA VAL A 248 -10.24 9.54 -1.28
C VAL A 248 -10.96 10.55 -0.41
N SER A 249 -11.70 11.48 -1.00
CA SER A 249 -12.48 12.49 -0.29
C SER A 249 -13.34 11.86 0.83
N PRO A 250 -13.46 12.53 2.00
CA PRO A 250 -14.12 11.96 3.17
C PRO A 250 -15.57 11.54 2.92
N ASP A 251 -16.26 12.25 2.02
CA ASP A 251 -17.66 12.09 1.65
C ASP A 251 -17.93 10.91 0.70
N VAL A 252 -16.90 10.24 0.17
CA VAL A 252 -17.03 9.08 -0.72
C VAL A 252 -17.50 7.85 0.06
N PRO A 253 -18.70 7.30 -0.17
CA PRO A 253 -19.15 6.10 0.55
C PRO A 253 -18.41 4.82 0.11
N GLU A 254 -18.29 3.83 1.01
CA GLU A 254 -17.93 2.46 0.60
C GLU A 254 -18.96 1.88 -0.37
N GLY A 255 -18.52 1.02 -1.30
CA GLY A 255 -19.35 0.46 -2.36
C GLY A 255 -19.57 1.38 -3.57
N THR A 256 -19.10 2.63 -3.52
CA THR A 256 -19.13 3.59 -4.63
C THR A 256 -18.25 3.14 -5.77
N GLU A 257 -18.76 3.21 -7.00
CA GLU A 257 -17.95 3.06 -8.21
C GLU A 257 -17.30 4.40 -8.58
N LEU A 258 -15.98 4.40 -8.67
CA LEU A 258 -15.13 5.49 -9.16
C LEU A 258 -14.35 4.98 -10.38
N LYS A 259 -13.45 5.81 -10.91
CA LYS A 259 -12.47 5.37 -11.90
C LYS A 259 -11.06 5.74 -11.46
N VAL A 260 -10.12 4.85 -11.69
CA VAL A 260 -8.68 5.18 -11.66
C VAL A 260 -8.26 5.50 -13.08
N VAL A 261 -7.64 6.66 -13.29
CA VAL A 261 -6.97 6.96 -14.56
C VAL A 261 -5.64 6.19 -14.54
N TRP A 262 -5.50 5.19 -15.39
CA TRP A 262 -4.33 4.31 -15.45
C TRP A 262 -3.41 4.69 -16.60
N GLY A 263 -2.11 4.81 -16.29
CA GLY A 263 -1.09 5.31 -17.21
C GLY A 263 -0.85 6.81 -17.07
N GLU A 264 0.25 7.29 -17.63
CA GLU A 264 0.68 8.68 -17.61
C GLU A 264 0.22 9.42 -18.88
N PRO A 265 -0.01 10.74 -18.82
CA PRO A 265 -0.43 11.50 -19.98
C PRO A 265 0.67 11.61 -21.04
N ASN A 266 0.29 12.09 -22.23
CA ASN A 266 1.22 12.46 -23.31
C ASN A 266 2.13 11.34 -23.80
N GLY A 267 1.67 10.08 -23.75
CA GLY A 267 2.42 8.93 -24.25
C GLY A 267 3.35 8.27 -23.22
N GLY A 268 3.38 8.78 -21.98
CA GLY A 268 4.31 8.32 -20.95
C GLY A 268 5.44 9.31 -20.68
N SER A 269 5.86 9.43 -19.42
CA SER A 269 7.06 10.19 -19.06
C SER A 269 8.34 9.47 -19.51
N LYS A 270 9.49 10.14 -19.34
CA LYS A 270 10.82 9.60 -19.70
C LYS A 270 11.39 8.62 -18.67
N LYS A 271 10.61 8.16 -17.69
CA LYS A 271 11.07 7.18 -16.70
C LYS A 271 11.44 5.87 -17.40
N ALA A 272 12.54 5.25 -16.97
CA ALA A 272 13.00 3.99 -17.58
C ALA A 272 12.00 2.83 -17.43
N SER A 273 11.12 2.89 -16.43
CA SER A 273 10.04 1.95 -16.16
C SER A 273 8.77 2.19 -16.98
N VAL A 274 8.77 3.18 -17.88
CA VAL A 274 7.60 3.60 -18.66
C VAL A 274 7.84 3.38 -20.15
N GLU A 275 7.12 2.41 -20.70
CA GLU A 275 6.95 2.21 -22.14
C GLU A 275 5.96 3.21 -22.75
N PRO A 276 6.02 3.49 -24.06
CA PRO A 276 5.01 4.32 -24.73
C PRO A 276 3.61 3.71 -24.61
N HIS A 277 2.64 4.50 -24.15
CA HIS A 277 1.28 4.02 -23.90
C HIS A 277 0.22 5.13 -23.96
N GLU A 278 -1.04 4.71 -23.99
CA GLU A 278 -2.23 5.56 -23.85
C GLU A 278 -2.85 5.38 -22.45
N GLN A 279 -3.48 6.44 -21.94
CA GLN A 279 -4.25 6.37 -20.70
C GLN A 279 -5.58 5.66 -20.93
N THR A 280 -6.08 5.02 -19.87
CA THR A 280 -7.46 4.52 -19.82
C THR A 280 -8.06 4.77 -18.45
N GLU A 281 -9.38 4.90 -18.38
CA GLU A 281 -10.09 4.90 -17.11
C GLU A 281 -10.52 3.46 -16.76
N VAL A 282 -10.16 3.00 -15.57
CA VAL A 282 -10.56 1.69 -15.05
C VAL A 282 -11.58 1.87 -13.95
N ARG A 283 -12.78 1.29 -14.10
CA ARG A 283 -13.79 1.30 -13.02
C ARG A 283 -13.22 0.61 -11.78
N VAL A 284 -13.44 1.20 -10.62
CA VAL A 284 -13.03 0.65 -9.32
C VAL A 284 -14.16 0.80 -8.31
N VAL A 285 -14.26 -0.12 -7.35
CA VAL A 285 -15.22 -0.05 -6.24
C VAL A 285 -14.49 0.26 -4.93
N VAL A 286 -14.91 1.31 -4.25
CA VAL A 286 -14.40 1.69 -2.92
C VAL A 286 -14.74 0.59 -1.91
N SER A 287 -13.73 0.10 -1.20
CA SER A 287 -13.80 -1.05 -0.31
C SER A 287 -13.03 -0.77 1.00
N PRO A 288 -13.35 -1.51 2.09
CA PRO A 288 -12.64 -1.42 3.37
C PRO A 288 -11.13 -1.58 3.26
N VAL A 289 -10.44 -1.11 4.29
CA VAL A 289 -9.01 -1.31 4.52
C VAL A 289 -8.83 -1.84 5.95
N PRO A 290 -8.34 -3.08 6.19
CA PRO A 290 -7.92 -4.10 5.21
C PRO A 290 -9.03 -4.54 4.24
N TYR A 291 -8.65 -5.07 3.08
CA TYR A 291 -9.61 -5.43 2.04
C TYR A 291 -10.58 -6.54 2.49
N SER A 292 -11.84 -6.39 2.12
CA SER A 292 -12.85 -7.46 2.13
C SER A 292 -13.85 -7.22 0.99
N THR A 293 -14.48 -8.29 0.49
CA THR A 293 -15.43 -8.17 -0.63
C THR A 293 -16.68 -7.41 -0.18
N VAL A 294 -17.01 -6.33 -0.89
CA VAL A 294 -18.20 -5.50 -0.66
C VAL A 294 -19.24 -5.71 -1.77
N ALA A 295 -20.53 -5.63 -1.41
CA ALA A 295 -21.60 -5.58 -2.40
C ALA A 295 -21.64 -4.21 -3.09
N ARG A 296 -21.58 -4.19 -4.43
CA ARG A 296 -21.64 -2.95 -5.22
C ARG A 296 -22.95 -2.20 -4.98
N GLN A 297 -22.87 -0.90 -4.72
CA GLN A 297 -24.04 -0.02 -4.69
C GLN A 297 -24.19 0.70 -6.04
N THR A 298 -25.37 0.63 -6.64
CA THR A 298 -25.64 1.27 -7.94
C THR A 298 -26.33 2.61 -7.72
N TYR A 299 -25.66 3.71 -8.04
CA TYR A 299 -26.25 5.06 -8.04
C TYR A 299 -26.53 5.51 -9.47
N HIS A 300 -27.80 5.65 -9.85
CA HIS A 300 -28.16 6.25 -11.13
C HIS A 300 -27.89 7.76 -11.07
N GLY A 301 -26.77 8.20 -11.68
CA GLY A 301 -26.36 9.61 -11.76
C GLY A 301 -25.04 9.97 -11.06
N GLY A 302 -24.36 9.02 -10.40
CA GLY A 302 -23.18 9.29 -9.57
C GLY A 302 -23.57 9.51 -8.10
N TRP A 303 -22.64 9.28 -7.16
CA TRP A 303 -22.98 9.37 -5.72
C TRP A 303 -23.36 10.80 -5.31
N ARG A 304 -22.80 11.80 -5.99
CA ARG A 304 -23.01 13.22 -5.71
C ARG A 304 -24.39 13.74 -6.12
N THR A 305 -25.07 13.11 -7.09
CA THR A 305 -26.41 13.55 -7.53
C THR A 305 -27.55 13.12 -6.61
N GLY A 306 -27.26 12.26 -5.61
CA GLY A 306 -28.24 11.77 -4.63
C GLY A 306 -28.48 12.71 -3.44
N TYR A 307 -27.62 13.69 -3.20
CA TYR A 307 -27.78 14.66 -2.12
C TYR A 307 -28.40 15.96 -2.66
N LYS A 308 -29.74 16.03 -2.67
CA LYS A 308 -30.42 17.33 -2.59
C LYS A 308 -30.54 17.67 -1.10
N ASN A 309 -29.94 18.79 -0.70
CA ASN A 309 -30.20 19.40 0.60
C ASN A 309 -31.65 19.89 0.58
N ASP A 310 -32.52 19.22 1.34
CA ASP A 310 -33.78 19.78 1.83
C ASP A 310 -33.57 20.26 3.27
#